data_AF-A0A957ZXA3-F1
#
_entry.id   AF-A0A957ZXA3-F1
#
_cell.length_a   1.000
_cell.length_b   1.000
_cell.length_c   1.000
_cell.angle_alpha   90.00
_cell.angle_beta   90.00
_cell.angle_gamma   90.00
#
_symmetry.space_group_name_H-M   'P 1'
#
loop_
_entity.id
_entity.type
_entity.pdbx_description
1 polymer ?
#
loop_
_entity_poly.entity_id
_entity_poly.type
_entity_poly.pdbx_seq_one_letter_code
_entity_poly.pdbx_strand_id
1 'polypeptide(L)'
;ALEPDFHFKPPVELYNLVEDPGETVNLAETYPDMVDTLTARMNAWIAKREAETGLPNPILNQPGWHGKEGIDYFESSQQAYDMLHIGDPNQAARLQAESRK
;
A
#
# COMPACT_ATOMS: atom_id res chain seq x y z
N ALA A 1 -0.16 1.59 -3.17
CA ALA A 1 0.96 1.51 -4.11
C ALA A 1 1.33 0.05 -4.28
N LEU A 2 2.05 -0.32 -5.34
CA LEU A 2 2.77 -1.59 -5.27
C LEU A 2 3.83 -1.48 -4.18
N GLU A 3 4.09 -2.59 -3.50
CA GLU A 3 5.26 -2.73 -2.64
C GLU A 3 6.53 -2.46 -3.46
N PRO A 4 7.59 -1.92 -2.85
CA PRO A 4 7.74 -1.69 -1.41
C PRO A 4 7.13 -0.35 -0.91
N ASP A 5 6.44 -0.39 0.23
CA ASP A 5 5.83 0.76 0.89
C ASP A 5 6.68 1.35 2.03
N PHE A 6 6.25 2.47 2.63
CA PHE A 6 7.01 3.18 3.67
C PHE A 6 6.79 2.65 5.10
N HIS A 7 5.97 1.61 5.30
CA HIS A 7 5.64 1.06 6.62
C HIS A 7 6.58 -0.08 7.04
N PHE A 8 7.46 -0.54 6.14
CA PHE A 8 8.39 -1.66 6.39
C PHE A 8 7.66 -2.94 6.85
N LYS A 9 6.43 -3.12 6.37
CA LYS A 9 5.61 -4.29 6.65
C LYS A 9 5.90 -5.38 5.63
N PRO A 10 5.63 -6.65 5.98
CA PRO A 10 5.63 -7.71 4.99
C PRO A 10 4.57 -7.43 3.91
N PRO A 11 4.76 -7.92 2.67
CA PRO A 11 3.87 -7.64 1.55
C PRO A 11 2.46 -8.23 1.70
N VAL A 12 2.26 -9.14 2.65
CA VAL A 12 0.98 -9.78 2.94
C VAL A 12 0.75 -9.80 4.45
N GLU A 13 -0.41 -9.31 4.86
CA GLU A 13 -0.89 -9.37 6.25
C GLU A 13 -2.28 -9.99 6.28
N LEU A 14 -2.54 -10.81 7.31
CA LEU A 14 -3.83 -11.45 7.54
C LEU A 14 -4.28 -11.21 8.97
N TYR A 15 -5.42 -10.56 9.16
CA TYR A 15 -5.98 -10.28 10.48
C TYR A 15 -7.33 -10.95 10.68
N ASN A 16 -7.56 -11.48 11.88
CA ASN A 16 -8.87 -11.95 12.28
C ASN A 16 -9.63 -10.82 12.98
N LEU A 17 -10.46 -10.07 12.24
CA LEU A 17 -11.18 -8.91 12.80
C LEU A 17 -12.18 -9.24 13.91
N VAL A 18 -12.55 -10.51 14.09
CA VAL A 18 -13.45 -10.93 15.18
C VAL A 18 -12.68 -11.05 16.50
N GLU A 19 -11.48 -11.63 16.45
CA GLU A 19 -10.63 -11.87 17.63
C GLU A 19 -9.64 -10.74 17.89
N ASP A 20 -9.22 -10.05 16.83
CA ASP A 20 -8.28 -8.92 16.82
C ASP A 20 -8.84 -7.76 15.97
N PRO A 21 -9.86 -7.03 16.47
CA PRO A 21 -10.39 -5.85 15.78
C PRO A 21 -9.37 -4.71 15.62
N GLY A 22 -8.25 -4.77 16.34
CA GLY A 22 -7.18 -3.77 16.29
C GLY A 22 -6.10 -4.05 15.25
N GLU A 23 -6.19 -5.16 14.52
CA GLU A 23 -5.23 -5.55 13.46
C GLU A 23 -3.78 -5.56 13.97
N THR A 24 -3.58 -6.09 15.18
CA THR A 24 -2.29 -6.07 15.87
C THR A 24 -1.47 -7.35 15.66
N VAL A 25 -2.11 -8.45 15.26
CA VAL A 25 -1.50 -9.77 15.10
C VAL A 25 -1.64 -10.23 13.66
N ASN A 26 -0.55 -10.13 12.88
CA ASN A 26 -0.50 -10.68 11.54
C ASN A 26 -0.39 -12.21 11.58
N LEU A 27 -1.37 -12.89 10.98
CA LEU A 27 -1.52 -14.34 10.94
C LEU A 27 -1.15 -14.95 9.56
N ALA A 28 -0.57 -14.17 8.65
CA ALA A 28 -0.33 -14.60 7.27
C ALA A 28 0.55 -15.87 7.20
N GLU A 29 1.61 -15.94 8.02
CA GLU A 29 2.47 -17.12 8.10
C GLU A 29 1.81 -18.31 8.82
N THR A 30 0.89 -18.03 9.76
CA THR A 30 0.19 -19.05 10.54
C THR A 30 -0.89 -19.76 9.71
N TYR A 31 -1.58 -19.03 8.83
CA TYR A 31 -2.68 -19.55 8.02
C TYR A 31 -2.47 -19.29 6.52
N PRO A 32 -1.46 -19.93 5.89
CA PRO A 32 -1.16 -19.72 4.47
C PRO A 32 -2.32 -20.13 3.56
N ASP A 33 -3.06 -21.19 3.90
CA ASP A 33 -4.23 -21.64 3.11
C ASP A 33 -5.34 -20.57 3.05
N MET A 34 -5.47 -19.77 4.12
CA MET A 34 -6.42 -18.65 4.15
C MET A 34 -5.92 -17.47 3.31
N VAL A 35 -4.62 -17.20 3.34
CA VAL A 35 -3.98 -16.22 2.43
C VAL A 35 -4.25 -16.60 0.97
N ASP A 36 -4.03 -17.85 0.59
CA ASP A 36 -4.26 -18.34 -0.76
C ASP A 36 -5.74 -18.22 -1.17
N THR A 37 -6.64 -18.60 -0.27
CA THR A 37 -8.08 -18.52 -0.50
C THR A 37 -8.53 -17.09 -0.75
N LEU A 38 -8.09 -16.14 0.08
CA LEU A 38 -8.47 -14.73 -0.04
C LEU A 38 -7.82 -14.09 -1.26
N THR A 39 -6.55 -14.41 -1.54
CA THR A 39 -5.82 -13.96 -2.73
C THR A 39 -6.51 -14.44 -4.01
N ALA A 40 -6.92 -15.70 -4.08
CA ALA A 40 -7.65 -16.23 -5.22
C ALA A 40 -8.99 -15.50 -5.45
N ARG A 41 -9.73 -15.20 -4.37
CA ARG A 41 -10.99 -14.42 -4.46
C ARG A 41 -10.75 -12.99 -4.96
N MET A 42 -9.72 -12.33 -4.45
CA MET A 42 -9.33 -10.99 -4.91
C MET A 42 -8.97 -10.99 -6.40
N ASN A 43 -8.14 -11.92 -6.84
CA ASN A 43 -7.71 -12.03 -8.25
C ASN A 43 -8.89 -12.34 -9.18
N ALA A 44 -9.81 -13.23 -8.77
CA ALA A 44 -11.02 -13.51 -9.53
C ALA A 44 -11.90 -12.26 -9.67
N TRP A 45 -12.02 -11.44 -8.62
CA TRP A 45 -12.75 -10.17 -8.68
C TRP A 45 -12.07 -9.16 -9.61
N ILE A 46 -10.75 -9.00 -9.52
CA ILE A 46 -9.97 -8.12 -10.41
C ILE A 46 -10.21 -8.50 -11.87
N ALA A 47 -10.01 -9.78 -12.22
CA ALA A 47 -10.19 -10.27 -13.59
C ALA A 47 -11.61 -10.01 -14.11
N LYS A 48 -12.63 -10.22 -13.26
CA LYS A 48 -14.02 -9.88 -13.61
C LYS A 48 -14.18 -8.39 -13.91
N ARG A 49 -13.63 -7.51 -13.08
CA ARG A 49 -13.78 -6.05 -13.23
C ARG A 49 -13.01 -5.51 -14.44
N GLU A 50 -11.83 -6.04 -14.72
CA GLU A 50 -11.09 -5.71 -15.94
C GLU A 50 -11.89 -6.09 -17.19
N ALA A 51 -12.52 -7.28 -17.20
CA ALA A 51 -13.38 -7.70 -18.30
C ALA A 51 -14.66 -6.83 -18.45
N GLU A 52 -15.30 -6.47 -17.34
CA GLU A 52 -16.53 -5.65 -17.35
C GLU A 52 -16.28 -4.20 -17.77
N THR A 53 -15.13 -3.64 -17.41
CA THR A 53 -14.83 -2.21 -17.66
C THR A 53 -13.96 -1.98 -18.89
N GLY A 54 -13.20 -2.99 -19.33
CA GLY A 54 -12.16 -2.84 -20.34
C GLY A 54 -10.95 -2.02 -19.87
N LEU A 55 -10.90 -1.65 -18.57
CA LEU A 55 -9.80 -0.90 -17.98
C LEU A 55 -8.89 -1.86 -17.19
N PRO A 56 -7.56 -1.68 -17.26
CA PRO A 56 -6.65 -2.50 -16.47
C PRO A 56 -6.73 -2.16 -14.99
N ASN A 57 -6.31 -3.09 -14.14
CA ASN A 57 -6.21 -2.89 -12.70
C ASN A 57 -5.40 -1.62 -12.39
N PRO A 58 -5.99 -0.61 -11.72
CA PRO A 58 -5.31 0.64 -11.47
C PRO A 58 -4.04 0.44 -10.65
N ILE A 59 -3.93 -0.60 -9.79
CA ILE A 59 -2.71 -0.78 -8.98
C ILE A 59 -1.43 -0.93 -9.80
N LEU A 60 -1.54 -1.38 -11.07
CA LEU A 60 -0.41 -1.61 -11.97
C LEU A 60 -0.03 -0.37 -12.80
N ASN A 61 -0.88 0.65 -12.82
CA ASN A 61 -0.78 1.77 -13.76
C ASN A 61 -0.95 3.12 -13.05
N GLN A 62 -0.16 3.37 -12.01
CA GLN A 62 -0.17 4.61 -11.21
C GLN A 62 1.24 5.18 -11.04
N PRO A 63 1.94 5.52 -12.14
CA PRO A 63 3.25 6.14 -12.04
C PRO A 63 3.15 7.53 -11.40
N GLY A 64 4.12 7.87 -10.55
CA GLY A 64 4.23 9.19 -9.95
C GLY A 64 3.11 9.55 -8.98
N TRP A 65 2.36 8.57 -8.46
CA TRP A 65 1.24 8.78 -7.53
C TRP A 65 1.64 9.59 -6.27
N HIS A 66 2.93 9.57 -5.91
CA HIS A 66 3.51 10.27 -4.77
C HIS A 66 4.01 11.69 -5.09
N GLY A 67 3.87 12.16 -6.34
CA GLY A 67 4.22 13.52 -6.76
C GLY A 67 5.70 13.88 -6.69
N LYS A 68 6.61 12.89 -6.78
CA LYS A 68 8.06 13.14 -6.83
C LYS A 68 8.54 13.06 -8.27
N GLU A 69 9.11 14.14 -8.77
CA GLU A 69 9.66 14.19 -10.13
C GLU A 69 10.79 13.16 -10.30
N GLY A 70 10.81 12.50 -11.46
CA GLY A 70 11.83 11.53 -11.82
C GLY A 70 11.71 10.17 -11.14
N ILE A 71 10.64 9.92 -10.38
CA ILE A 71 10.36 8.62 -9.76
C ILE A 71 8.94 8.20 -10.16
N ASP A 72 8.81 7.14 -10.94
CA ASP A 72 7.51 6.58 -11.31
C ASP A 72 6.98 5.64 -10.21
N TYR A 73 7.86 4.80 -9.67
CA TYR A 73 7.58 3.86 -8.59
C TYR A 73 8.77 3.82 -7.62
N PHE A 74 8.49 3.57 -6.34
CA PHE A 74 9.56 3.34 -5.37
C PHE A 74 10.20 1.96 -5.58
N GLU A 75 11.52 1.89 -5.44
CA GLU A 75 12.32 0.67 -5.56
C GLU A 75 12.61 0.03 -4.20
N SER A 76 12.42 0.77 -3.09
CA SER A 76 12.61 0.27 -1.73
C SER A 76 11.71 1.00 -0.72
N SER A 77 11.41 0.32 0.40
CA SER A 77 10.69 0.93 1.52
C SER A 77 11.42 2.13 2.09
N GLN A 78 12.76 2.07 2.07
CA GLN A 78 13.61 3.18 2.47
C GLN A 78 13.43 4.40 1.57
N GLN A 79 13.44 4.21 0.25
CA GLN A 79 13.19 5.30 -0.69
C GLN A 79 11.78 5.88 -0.50
N ALA A 80 10.77 5.04 -0.30
CA ALA A 80 9.41 5.48 -0.03
C ALA A 80 9.34 6.32 1.26
N TYR A 81 9.95 5.84 2.34
CA TYR A 81 10.02 6.52 3.63
C TYR A 81 10.74 7.87 3.55
N ASP A 82 11.92 7.88 2.93
CA ASP A 82 12.75 9.08 2.76
C ASP A 82 12.10 10.13 1.87
N MET A 83 11.20 9.72 0.95
CA MET A 83 10.55 10.64 0.02
C MET A 83 9.21 11.16 0.54
N LEU A 84 8.40 10.29 1.16
CA LEU A 84 7.06 10.65 1.60
C LEU A 84 7.06 11.39 2.94
N HIS A 85 8.06 11.14 3.79
CA HIS A 85 8.22 11.79 5.10
C HIS A 85 6.94 11.83 5.94
N ILE A 86 6.13 10.77 5.84
CA ILE A 86 4.88 10.65 6.58
C ILE A 86 5.23 10.47 8.05
N GLY A 87 5.02 11.52 8.84
CA GLY A 87 5.24 11.51 10.29
C GLY A 87 6.45 12.28 10.80
N ASP A 88 7.25 12.98 9.97
CA ASP A 88 8.25 13.94 10.48
C ASP A 88 7.55 15.26 10.92
N PRO A 89 7.44 15.54 12.23
CA PRO A 89 6.76 16.74 12.72
C PRO A 89 7.43 18.03 12.22
N ASN A 90 8.75 18.01 11.99
CA ASN A 90 9.47 19.18 11.51
C ASN A 90 9.19 19.47 10.04
N GLN A 91 8.98 18.44 9.23
CA GLN A 91 8.56 18.61 7.84
C GLN A 91 7.10 19.01 7.74
N ALA A 92 6.22 18.40 8.54
CA ALA A 92 4.82 18.84 8.65
C ALA A 92 4.73 20.32 9.05
N ALA A 93 5.55 20.76 10.01
CA ALA A 93 5.62 22.17 10.42
C ALA A 93 6.11 23.08 9.29
N ARG A 94 7.12 22.67 8.50
CA ARG A 94 7.61 23.44 7.34
C ARG A 94 6.55 23.58 6.25
N LEU A 95 5.89 22.49 5.88
CA LEU A 95 4.81 22.49 4.87
C LEU A 95 3.62 23.35 5.31
N GLN A 96 3.23 23.28 6.58
CA GLN A 96 2.19 24.14 7.14
C GLN A 96 2.59 25.62 7.13
N ALA A 97 3.86 25.95 7.41
CA ALA A 97 4.35 27.32 7.38
C ALA A 97 4.40 27.89 5.95
N GLU A 98 4.73 27.07 4.94
CA GLU A 98 4.72 27.48 3.53
C GLU A 98 3.31 27.68 2.99
N SER A 99 2.33 26.84 3.38
CA SER A 99 0.92 27.00 2.98
C SER A 99 0.21 28.27 3.51
N ARG A 100 0.84 28.97 4.47
CA ARG A 100 0.32 30.20 5.09
C ARG A 100 0.93 31.47 4.48
N LYS A 101 1.81 31.35 3.49
CA LYS A 101 2.33 32.48 2.70
C LYS A 101 1.49 32.67 1.44
#